data_AF-A0A927XXH5-F1
#
_entry.id   AF-A0A927XXH5-F1
#
_cell.length_a   1.000
_cell.length_b   1.000
_cell.length_c   1.000
_cell.angle_alpha   90.00
_cell.angle_beta   90.00
_cell.angle_gamma   90.00
#
_symmetry.space_group_name_H-M   'P 1'
#
loop_
_entity.id
_entity.type
_entity.pdbx_description
1 polymer ?
#
loop_
_entity_poly.entity_id
_entity_poly.type
_entity_poly.pdbx_seq_one_letter_code
_entity_poly.pdbx_strand_id
1 'polypeptide(L)'
;MEDLKAKQIVQRVIDNSLSGIQDDPWMAQRVLANAKGEEPVVKKISTSMILVIVLLCLATTAIGAGIIYNQDWWWNNRNIFEKNDKPELYEAVMANMVENPTQTQCEDDQVQIIIQDVSWAPEADIMTISFKATPKKPDQDELHSMRALDTDGSYIGEGGSVTVTDDSEDRAVHWLWRTDIGLDGSGGYGHIPGYGPVSAMMDDSSKNLLMLDYTGTNIIYSTEIENAVDVFPMESSMDMFRTAAGDVYFVGKFDLSWLRDEYDQEMQKRAEETPDMKEYYEQRIAMAQAARDRIDKEGITCILTYRVVEYTEGMNDMDLYTNGGGRSVQFVIRPKQ
;
A
#
# COMPACT_ATOMS: atom_id res chain seq x y z
N MET A 1 -20.79 -66.00 53.32
CA MET A 1 -19.53 -65.25 53.16
C MET A 1 -19.13 -65.10 51.69
N GLU A 2 -19.57 -65.98 50.77
CA GLU A 2 -19.26 -65.88 49.34
C GLU A 2 -20.05 -64.78 48.59
N ASP A 3 -21.29 -64.52 48.97
CA ASP A 3 -22.17 -63.55 48.27
C ASP A 3 -21.68 -62.08 48.39
N LEU A 4 -21.03 -61.75 49.50
CA LEU A 4 -20.40 -60.43 49.72
C LEU A 4 -19.16 -60.23 48.86
N LYS A 5 -18.37 -61.29 48.63
CA LYS A 5 -17.20 -61.24 47.74
C LYS A 5 -17.63 -61.12 46.28
N ALA A 6 -18.69 -61.83 45.88
CA ALA A 6 -19.24 -61.72 44.53
C ALA A 6 -19.73 -60.30 44.23
N LYS A 7 -20.46 -59.66 45.15
CA LYS A 7 -20.88 -58.25 45.00
C LYS A 7 -19.71 -57.28 44.92
N GLN A 8 -18.67 -57.47 45.73
CA GLN A 8 -17.48 -56.62 45.68
C GLN A 8 -16.68 -56.77 44.38
N ILE A 9 -16.64 -57.99 43.81
CA ILE A 9 -15.98 -58.24 42.53
C ILE A 9 -16.79 -57.59 41.40
N VAL A 10 -18.11 -57.74 41.39
CA VAL A 10 -18.97 -57.12 40.37
C VAL A 10 -18.90 -55.60 40.44
N GLN A 11 -18.96 -55.01 41.63
CA GLN A 11 -18.84 -53.56 41.82
C GLN A 11 -17.49 -53.06 41.30
N ARG A 12 -16.39 -53.74 41.64
CA ARG A 12 -15.04 -53.37 41.19
C ARG A 12 -14.87 -53.49 39.67
N VAL A 13 -15.50 -54.47 39.03
CA VAL A 13 -15.47 -54.64 37.58
C VAL A 13 -16.27 -53.54 36.88
N ILE A 14 -17.43 -53.16 37.43
CA ILE A 14 -18.24 -52.04 36.92
C ILE A 14 -17.47 -50.72 37.08
N ASP A 15 -16.93 -50.45 38.27
CA ASP A 15 -16.19 -49.22 38.56
C ASP A 15 -14.93 -49.12 37.68
N ASN A 16 -14.17 -50.20 37.48
CA ASN A 16 -13.01 -50.20 36.58
C ASN A 16 -13.38 -50.13 35.08
N SER A 17 -14.57 -50.60 34.69
CA SER A 17 -15.03 -50.52 33.29
C SER A 17 -15.59 -49.14 32.95
N LEU A 18 -16.06 -48.39 33.95
CA LEU A 18 -16.64 -47.07 33.80
C LEU A 18 -15.69 -45.93 34.23
N SER A 19 -14.58 -46.21 34.93
CA SER A 19 -13.64 -45.19 35.43
C SER A 19 -12.92 -44.39 34.35
N GLY A 20 -12.93 -44.87 33.09
CA GLY A 20 -12.36 -44.17 31.94
C GLY A 20 -13.41 -43.41 31.11
N ILE A 21 -14.70 -43.53 31.44
CA ILE A 21 -15.77 -42.81 30.77
C ILE A 21 -15.97 -41.51 31.55
N GLN A 22 -15.32 -40.45 31.09
CA GLN A 22 -15.61 -39.11 31.57
C GLN A 22 -17.06 -38.80 31.20
N ASP A 23 -17.89 -38.49 32.19
CA ASP A 23 -19.28 -38.07 31.96
C ASP A 23 -19.26 -36.86 31.03
N ASP A 24 -19.63 -37.07 29.77
CA ASP A 24 -19.78 -36.00 28.78
C ASP A 24 -21.11 -35.29 29.09
N PRO A 25 -21.07 -34.05 29.64
CA PRO A 25 -22.28 -33.31 29.99
C PRO A 25 -23.20 -33.12 28.77
N TRP A 26 -22.61 -33.11 27.58
CA TRP A 26 -23.29 -32.94 26.31
C TRP A 26 -24.08 -34.19 25.92
N MET A 27 -23.53 -35.39 26.16
CA MET A 27 -24.23 -36.66 26.00
C MET A 27 -25.42 -36.79 26.98
N ALA A 28 -25.22 -36.44 28.25
CA ALA A 28 -26.30 -36.45 29.24
C ALA A 28 -27.44 -35.49 28.84
N GLN A 29 -27.10 -34.30 28.37
CA GLN A 29 -28.08 -33.31 27.90
C GLN A 29 -28.81 -33.77 26.63
N ARG A 30 -28.11 -34.45 25.70
CA ARG A 30 -28.68 -35.00 24.46
C ARG A 30 -29.60 -36.20 24.72
N VAL A 31 -29.26 -37.06 25.69
CA VAL A 31 -30.12 -38.17 26.12
C VAL A 31 -31.35 -37.65 26.85
N LEU A 32 -31.20 -36.63 27.70
CA LEU A 32 -32.33 -35.99 28.39
C LEU A 32 -33.27 -35.25 27.42
N ALA A 33 -32.74 -34.55 26.42
CA ALA A 33 -33.53 -33.88 25.39
C ALA A 33 -34.33 -34.88 24.53
N ASN A 34 -33.70 -35.99 24.11
CA ASN A 34 -34.37 -37.07 23.39
C ASN A 34 -35.42 -37.80 24.26
N ALA A 35 -35.14 -38.01 25.55
CA ALA A 35 -36.09 -38.65 26.48
C ALA A 35 -37.31 -37.76 26.79
N LYS A 36 -37.17 -36.43 26.68
CA LYS A 36 -38.27 -35.46 26.82
C LYS A 36 -39.08 -35.26 25.53
N GLY A 37 -38.71 -35.92 24.43
CA GLY A 37 -39.39 -35.78 23.15
C GLY A 37 -39.23 -34.39 22.51
N GLU A 38 -38.18 -33.65 22.88
CA GLU A 38 -37.85 -32.38 22.26
C GLU A 38 -37.29 -32.65 20.86
N GLU A 39 -38.11 -32.48 19.81
CA GLU A 39 -37.65 -32.59 18.43
C GLU A 39 -36.47 -31.63 18.19
N PRO A 40 -35.41 -32.05 17.48
CA PRO A 40 -34.29 -31.18 17.20
C PRO A 40 -34.77 -29.98 16.38
N VAL A 41 -34.74 -28.80 16.98
CA VAL A 41 -35.17 -27.55 16.33
C VAL A 41 -34.12 -27.18 15.28
N VAL A 42 -34.25 -27.74 14.08
CA VAL A 42 -33.45 -27.30 12.93
C VAL A 42 -33.97 -25.92 12.56
N LYS A 43 -33.31 -24.86 13.05
CA LYS A 43 -33.66 -23.47 12.69
C LYS A 43 -33.47 -23.30 11.18
N LYS A 44 -34.54 -23.48 10.41
CA LYS A 44 -34.55 -23.24 8.98
C LYS A 44 -34.36 -21.74 8.77
N ILE A 45 -33.23 -21.36 8.18
CA ILE A 45 -33.02 -19.99 7.75
C ILE A 45 -34.11 -19.69 6.71
N SER A 46 -34.94 -18.69 6.99
CA SER A 46 -36.03 -18.31 6.10
C SER A 46 -35.47 -17.88 4.74
N THR A 47 -36.15 -18.24 3.64
CA THR A 47 -35.79 -17.79 2.29
C THR A 47 -35.64 -16.27 2.23
N SER A 48 -36.46 -15.52 2.98
CA SER A 48 -36.36 -14.06 3.08
C SER A 48 -35.05 -13.60 3.74
N MET A 49 -34.55 -14.34 4.74
CA MET A 49 -33.27 -14.05 5.39
C MET A 49 -32.10 -14.36 4.45
N ILE A 50 -32.17 -15.45 3.68
CA ILE A 50 -31.19 -15.73 2.62
C ILE A 50 -31.18 -14.60 1.59
N LEU A 51 -32.36 -14.13 1.16
CA LEU A 51 -32.49 -13.05 0.19
C LEU A 51 -31.93 -11.72 0.72
N VAL A 52 -32.15 -11.41 2.01
CA VAL A 52 -31.55 -10.25 2.68
C VAL A 52 -30.02 -10.38 2.76
N ILE A 53 -29.49 -11.56 3.10
CA ILE A 53 -28.05 -11.80 3.12
C ILE A 53 -27.46 -11.64 1.72
N VAL A 54 -28.10 -12.21 0.69
CA VAL A 54 -27.66 -12.04 -0.71
C VAL A 54 -27.71 -10.58 -1.12
N LEU A 55 -28.76 -9.83 -0.79
CA LEU A 55 -28.86 -8.40 -1.09
C LEU A 55 -27.80 -7.58 -0.35
N LEU A 56 -27.50 -7.91 0.92
CA LEU A 56 -26.44 -7.28 1.69
C LEU A 56 -25.08 -7.57 1.07
N CYS A 57 -24.79 -8.82 0.69
CA CYS A 57 -23.56 -9.19 -0.01
C CYS A 57 -23.43 -8.44 -1.34
N LEU A 58 -24.49 -8.39 -2.15
CA LEU A 58 -24.50 -7.65 -3.42
C LEU A 58 -24.32 -6.15 -3.22
N ALA A 59 -24.94 -5.56 -2.18
CA ALA A 59 -24.77 -4.15 -1.86
C ALA A 59 -23.33 -3.84 -1.39
N THR A 60 -22.72 -4.70 -0.58
CA THR A 60 -21.31 -4.54 -0.17
C THR A 60 -20.35 -4.68 -1.36
N THR A 61 -20.59 -5.61 -2.27
CA THR A 61 -19.79 -5.76 -3.50
C THR A 61 -19.97 -4.56 -4.43
N ALA A 62 -21.19 -4.02 -4.56
CA ALA A 62 -21.47 -2.83 -5.36
C ALA A 62 -20.83 -1.55 -4.79
N ILE A 63 -20.77 -1.40 -3.46
CA ILE A 63 -20.07 -0.28 -2.80
C ILE A 63 -18.56 -0.41 -3.02
N GLY A 64 -17.98 -1.60 -2.86
CA GLY A 64 -16.55 -1.83 -3.13
C GLY A 64 -16.16 -1.59 -4.60
N ALA A 65 -17.05 -1.92 -5.53
CA ALA A 65 -16.87 -1.65 -6.96
C ALA A 65 -17.14 -0.18 -7.36
N GLY A 66 -17.79 0.60 -6.50
CA GLY A 66 -18.19 1.98 -6.78
C GLY A 66 -17.25 3.05 -6.18
N ILE A 67 -16.31 2.67 -5.30
CA ILE A 67 -15.32 3.61 -4.78
C ILE A 67 -14.27 3.85 -5.85
N ILE A 68 -14.27 5.06 -6.41
CA ILE A 68 -13.19 5.54 -7.26
C ILE A 68 -12.10 6.07 -6.34
N TYR A 69 -11.03 5.31 -6.20
CA TYR A 69 -9.81 5.78 -5.57
C TYR A 69 -9.11 6.72 -6.56
N ASN A 70 -9.15 8.01 -6.25
CA ASN A 70 -8.56 9.11 -7.02
C ASN A 70 -8.10 10.22 -6.07
N GLN A 71 -7.58 11.34 -6.59
CA GLN A 71 -7.05 12.40 -5.72
C GLN A 71 -8.12 12.98 -4.78
N ASP A 72 -9.33 13.21 -5.28
CA ASP A 72 -10.43 13.71 -4.44
C ASP A 72 -10.74 12.75 -3.29
N TRP A 73 -10.82 11.44 -3.55
CA TRP A 73 -10.99 10.45 -2.48
C TRP A 73 -9.83 10.53 -1.47
N TRP A 74 -8.58 10.62 -1.95
CA TRP A 74 -7.41 10.66 -1.08
C TRP A 74 -7.42 11.89 -0.16
N TRP A 75 -7.68 13.09 -0.68
CA TRP A 75 -7.78 14.32 0.11
C TRP A 75 -8.91 14.26 1.15
N ASN A 76 -10.03 13.62 0.80
CA ASN A 76 -11.20 13.54 1.69
C ASN A 76 -11.14 12.39 2.72
N ASN A 77 -10.26 11.41 2.54
CA ASN A 77 -10.25 10.19 3.37
C ASN A 77 -8.91 9.91 4.05
N ARG A 78 -7.78 10.27 3.43
CA ARG A 78 -6.43 9.98 3.94
C ARG A 78 -5.64 11.23 4.28
N ASN A 79 -5.71 12.28 3.46
CA ASN A 79 -4.99 13.54 3.71
C ASN A 79 -5.88 14.64 4.31
N ILE A 80 -6.82 14.25 5.18
CA ILE A 80 -7.80 15.15 5.80
C ILE A 80 -7.10 16.22 6.66
N PHE A 81 -6.00 15.87 7.32
CA PHE A 81 -5.26 16.80 8.17
C PHE A 81 -4.67 17.95 7.38
N GLU A 82 -3.95 17.68 6.28
CA GLU A 82 -3.40 18.73 5.44
C GLU A 82 -4.50 19.52 4.73
N LYS A 83 -5.58 18.86 4.28
CA LYS A 83 -6.75 19.56 3.73
C LYS A 83 -7.32 20.59 4.72
N ASN A 84 -7.43 20.22 6.00
CA ASN A 84 -8.01 21.09 7.02
C ASN A 84 -7.04 22.19 7.48
N ASP A 85 -5.73 21.93 7.47
CA ASP A 85 -4.68 22.88 7.83
C ASP A 85 -4.40 23.90 6.72
N LYS A 86 -4.46 23.44 5.45
CA LYS A 86 -4.19 24.21 4.23
C LYS A 86 -5.32 24.06 3.20
N PRO A 87 -6.52 24.59 3.48
CA PRO A 87 -7.66 24.46 2.57
C PRO A 87 -7.41 25.08 1.20
N GLU A 88 -6.65 26.17 1.12
CA GLU A 88 -6.26 26.83 -0.13
C GLU A 88 -5.43 25.91 -1.05
N LEU A 89 -4.58 25.05 -0.47
CA LEU A 89 -3.82 24.06 -1.23
C LEU A 89 -4.76 23.04 -1.87
N TYR A 90 -5.70 22.51 -1.09
CA TYR A 90 -6.71 21.58 -1.59
C TYR A 90 -7.57 22.22 -2.69
N GLU A 91 -8.04 23.45 -2.48
CA GLU A 91 -8.84 24.19 -3.46
C GLU A 91 -8.09 24.38 -4.78
N ALA A 92 -6.80 24.77 -4.72
CA ALA A 92 -5.96 24.92 -5.90
C ALA A 92 -5.73 23.59 -6.63
N VAL A 93 -5.47 22.50 -5.88
CA VAL A 93 -5.31 21.15 -6.46
C VAL A 93 -6.61 20.69 -7.14
N MET A 94 -7.77 20.86 -6.51
CA MET A 94 -9.04 20.47 -7.12
C MET A 94 -9.40 21.34 -8.34
N ALA A 95 -9.14 22.65 -8.26
CA ALA A 95 -9.42 23.59 -9.34
C ALA A 95 -8.60 23.29 -10.60
N ASN A 96 -7.36 22.79 -10.46
CA ASN A 96 -6.47 22.49 -11.58
C ASN A 96 -6.43 21.02 -11.99
N MET A 97 -7.25 20.17 -11.37
CA MET A 97 -7.26 18.75 -11.67
C MET A 97 -7.71 18.45 -13.11
N VAL A 98 -7.01 17.52 -13.75
CA VAL A 98 -7.29 16.94 -15.05
C VAL A 98 -7.33 15.43 -14.90
N GLU A 99 -8.47 14.84 -15.22
CA GLU A 99 -8.65 13.39 -15.21
C GLU A 99 -8.19 12.75 -16.52
N ASN A 100 -7.69 11.52 -16.42
CA ASN A 100 -7.32 10.66 -17.54
C ASN A 100 -6.43 11.38 -18.58
N PRO A 101 -5.26 11.90 -18.18
CA PRO A 101 -4.36 12.56 -19.11
C PRO A 101 -3.97 11.60 -20.24
N THR A 102 -3.65 12.18 -21.40
CA THR A 102 -3.06 11.41 -22.51
C THR A 102 -1.79 10.73 -22.00
N GLN A 103 -1.74 9.42 -22.14
CA GLN A 103 -0.68 8.61 -21.55
C GLN A 103 -0.36 7.38 -22.39
N THR A 104 0.83 6.83 -22.21
CA THR A 104 1.30 5.61 -22.84
C THR A 104 2.23 4.90 -21.88
N GLN A 105 1.84 3.70 -21.45
CA GLN A 105 2.67 2.80 -20.67
C GLN A 105 3.60 2.02 -21.62
N CYS A 106 4.83 1.77 -21.19
CA CYS A 106 5.70 0.80 -21.88
C CYS A 106 5.08 -0.61 -21.83
N GLU A 107 5.60 -1.54 -22.62
CA GLU A 107 5.20 -2.95 -22.47
C GLU A 107 5.55 -3.45 -21.06
N ASP A 108 4.59 -4.09 -20.42
CA ASP A 108 4.69 -4.68 -19.08
C ASP A 108 3.72 -5.85 -19.03
N ASP A 109 4.15 -7.05 -18.64
CA ASP A 109 3.33 -8.26 -18.60
C ASP A 109 2.71 -8.56 -17.22
N GLN A 110 3.14 -7.82 -16.19
CA GLN A 110 2.73 -8.03 -14.81
C GLN A 110 1.64 -7.04 -14.38
N VAL A 111 1.77 -5.76 -14.72
CA VAL A 111 0.84 -4.71 -14.27
C VAL A 111 0.37 -3.79 -15.39
N GLN A 112 -0.86 -3.32 -15.26
CA GLN A 112 -1.36 -2.16 -15.98
C GLN A 112 -1.32 -0.96 -15.05
N ILE A 113 -0.67 0.13 -15.48
CA ILE A 113 -0.69 1.40 -14.77
C ILE A 113 -1.49 2.42 -15.57
N ILE A 114 -2.41 3.10 -14.88
CA ILE A 114 -3.21 4.19 -15.43
C ILE A 114 -3.02 5.41 -14.54
N ILE A 115 -2.44 6.48 -15.07
CA ILE A 115 -2.48 7.81 -14.47
C ILE A 115 -3.95 8.25 -14.46
N GLN A 116 -4.54 8.38 -13.28
CA GLN A 116 -5.98 8.65 -13.15
C GLN A 116 -6.26 10.14 -13.20
N ASP A 117 -5.46 10.94 -12.52
CA ASP A 117 -5.59 12.38 -12.52
C ASP A 117 -4.25 13.05 -12.21
N VAL A 118 -4.12 14.29 -12.69
CA VAL A 118 -2.98 15.16 -12.44
C VAL A 118 -3.52 16.55 -12.15
N SER A 119 -2.96 17.24 -11.16
CA SER A 119 -3.22 18.66 -10.93
C SER A 119 -1.94 19.45 -11.06
N TRP A 120 -2.01 20.56 -11.79
CA TRP A 120 -0.94 21.51 -11.99
C TRP A 120 -1.36 22.86 -11.39
N ALA A 121 -0.96 23.15 -10.16
CA ALA A 121 -1.41 24.31 -9.40
C ALA A 121 -0.21 25.22 -9.03
N PRO A 122 0.34 25.96 -10.00
CA PRO A 122 1.49 26.83 -9.78
C PRO A 122 1.22 27.94 -8.75
N GLU A 123 -0.03 28.40 -8.62
CA GLU A 123 -0.44 29.39 -7.62
C GLU A 123 -0.31 28.88 -6.17
N ALA A 124 -0.22 27.57 -5.98
CA ALA A 124 0.00 26.92 -4.70
C ALA A 124 1.33 26.14 -4.67
N ASP A 125 2.22 26.40 -5.66
CA ASP A 125 3.53 25.77 -5.81
C ASP A 125 3.50 24.23 -5.78
N ILE A 126 2.42 23.61 -6.26
CA ILE A 126 2.25 22.16 -6.18
C ILE A 126 1.77 21.54 -7.49
N MET A 127 2.34 20.39 -7.80
CA MET A 127 1.77 19.43 -8.74
C MET A 127 1.44 18.15 -7.99
N THR A 128 0.31 17.54 -8.31
CA THR A 128 -0.09 16.26 -7.74
C THR A 128 -0.41 15.27 -8.85
N ILE A 129 -0.04 14.02 -8.65
CA ILE A 129 -0.30 12.94 -9.60
C ILE A 129 -0.89 11.77 -8.83
N SER A 130 -1.89 11.12 -9.42
CA SER A 130 -2.28 9.79 -9.00
C SER A 130 -2.22 8.76 -10.12
N PHE A 131 -1.97 7.52 -9.72
CA PHE A 131 -2.13 6.39 -10.62
C PHE A 131 -2.72 5.19 -9.91
N LYS A 132 -3.34 4.34 -10.72
CA LYS A 132 -3.77 3.00 -10.34
C LYS A 132 -2.92 1.96 -11.02
N ALA A 133 -2.44 0.99 -10.26
CA ALA A 133 -1.79 -0.20 -10.75
C ALA A 133 -2.70 -1.42 -10.51
N THR A 134 -2.94 -2.18 -11.57
CA THR A 134 -3.77 -3.39 -11.56
C THR A 134 -2.92 -4.58 -12.05
N PRO A 135 -2.88 -5.71 -11.32
CA PRO A 135 -2.21 -6.91 -11.83
C PRO A 135 -2.90 -7.42 -13.10
N LYS A 136 -2.13 -7.78 -14.13
CA LYS A 136 -2.66 -8.31 -15.40
C LYS A 136 -3.21 -9.73 -15.27
N LYS A 137 -2.76 -10.47 -14.25
CA LYS A 137 -3.20 -11.84 -13.95
C LYS A 137 -3.70 -11.93 -12.50
N PRO A 138 -4.82 -11.28 -12.14
CA PRO A 138 -5.29 -11.19 -10.75
C PRO A 138 -5.64 -12.55 -10.10
N ASP A 139 -5.85 -13.59 -10.91
CA ASP A 139 -6.06 -14.96 -10.42
C ASP A 139 -4.76 -15.67 -10.02
N GLN A 140 -3.61 -15.18 -10.50
CA GLN A 140 -2.28 -15.76 -10.24
C GLN A 140 -1.44 -14.87 -9.33
N ASP A 141 -1.63 -13.55 -9.43
CA ASP A 141 -0.76 -12.56 -8.83
C ASP A 141 -1.54 -11.65 -7.88
N GLU A 142 -0.96 -11.38 -6.72
CA GLU A 142 -1.44 -10.41 -5.75
C GLU A 142 -0.49 -9.22 -5.69
N LEU A 143 -0.99 -8.03 -5.99
CA LEU A 143 -0.18 -6.81 -6.05
C LEU A 143 -0.20 -6.06 -4.72
N HIS A 144 0.98 -5.69 -4.22
CA HIS A 144 1.19 -4.83 -3.05
C HIS A 144 2.17 -3.71 -3.38
N SER A 145 2.11 -2.61 -2.63
CA SER A 145 3.16 -1.60 -2.67
C SER A 145 4.41 -2.15 -1.99
N MET A 146 5.60 -1.86 -2.50
CA MET A 146 6.85 -2.19 -1.81
C MET A 146 6.95 -1.50 -0.45
N ARG A 147 6.25 -0.36 -0.27
CA ARG A 147 6.07 0.29 1.04
C ARG A 147 5.19 -0.48 2.02
N ALA A 148 4.46 -1.50 1.57
CA ALA A 148 3.83 -2.42 2.50
C ALA A 148 4.89 -3.21 3.28
N LEU A 149 6.05 -3.47 2.69
CA LEU A 149 7.21 -4.03 3.39
C LEU A 149 7.97 -2.94 4.17
N ASP A 150 8.09 -1.73 3.62
CA ASP A 150 8.95 -0.68 4.19
C ASP A 150 8.20 0.55 4.69
N THR A 151 8.28 0.82 6.00
CA THR A 151 8.14 2.18 6.54
C THR A 151 8.99 2.44 7.80
N ASP A 152 10.32 2.20 7.78
CA ASP A 152 11.38 2.95 8.54
C ASP A 152 12.69 2.19 8.93
N GLY A 153 12.91 0.95 8.53
CA GLY A 153 14.08 0.17 8.97
C GLY A 153 15.28 0.24 8.02
N SER A 154 16.08 1.31 8.07
CA SER A 154 17.37 1.46 7.37
C SER A 154 18.11 0.14 7.11
N TYR A 155 18.18 -0.32 5.85
CA TYR A 155 19.00 -1.47 5.46
C TYR A 155 20.48 -1.07 5.42
N ILE A 156 21.31 -1.72 6.25
CA ILE A 156 22.78 -1.61 6.17
C ILE A 156 23.27 -2.82 5.39
N GLY A 157 23.61 -2.58 4.12
CA GLY A 157 24.27 -3.54 3.25
C GLY A 157 25.58 -4.12 3.83
N GLU A 158 26.14 -5.09 3.12
CA GLU A 158 27.26 -5.90 3.61
C GLU A 158 28.45 -5.05 4.09
N GLY A 159 28.69 -5.10 5.40
CA GLY A 159 29.56 -4.21 6.18
C GLY A 159 28.92 -3.77 7.51
N GLY A 160 27.60 -3.92 7.66
CA GLY A 160 26.88 -3.66 8.90
C GLY A 160 27.11 -4.71 9.98
N SER A 161 28.02 -4.40 10.91
CA SER A 161 28.47 -5.21 12.06
C SER A 161 27.37 -5.95 12.80
N VAL A 162 27.78 -7.10 13.33
CA VAL A 162 26.91 -8.05 13.97
C VAL A 162 27.20 -8.37 15.45
N THR A 163 26.28 -8.02 16.35
CA THR A 163 26.04 -8.69 17.65
C THR A 163 24.56 -9.09 17.87
N VAL A 164 23.72 -9.63 16.99
CA VAL A 164 23.80 -10.13 15.62
C VAL A 164 24.89 -11.19 15.39
N THR A 165 24.53 -12.23 14.64
CA THR A 165 25.41 -13.33 14.22
C THR A 165 25.21 -13.51 12.72
N ASP A 166 26.29 -13.75 11.98
CA ASP A 166 26.44 -13.49 10.53
C ASP A 166 25.41 -14.08 9.54
N ASP A 167 24.42 -14.88 9.95
CA ASP A 167 23.64 -15.73 9.01
C ASP A 167 22.12 -15.94 9.31
N SER A 168 21.46 -15.19 10.21
CA SER A 168 20.01 -15.40 10.44
C SER A 168 19.14 -14.38 9.71
N GLU A 169 18.06 -14.89 9.10
CA GLU A 169 16.93 -14.20 8.42
C GLU A 169 16.21 -13.14 9.29
N ASP A 170 16.72 -12.85 10.49
CA ASP A 170 16.17 -11.92 11.48
C ASP A 170 16.33 -10.44 11.09
N ARG A 171 16.84 -10.14 9.89
CA ARG A 171 17.03 -8.76 9.39
C ARG A 171 15.92 -8.25 8.47
N ALA A 172 15.00 -9.10 8.04
CA ALA A 172 13.85 -8.69 7.22
C ALA A 172 12.62 -8.25 8.03
N VAL A 173 12.78 -7.76 9.27
CA VAL A 173 11.65 -7.38 10.15
C VAL A 173 11.04 -6.05 9.72
N HIS A 174 10.28 -6.14 8.64
CA HIS A 174 9.42 -5.12 8.04
C HIS A 174 8.37 -4.63 9.06
N TRP A 175 7.73 -3.47 8.82
CA TRP A 175 6.65 -2.98 9.70
C TRP A 175 5.50 -3.98 9.86
N LEU A 176 5.36 -4.85 8.87
CA LEU A 176 4.50 -6.02 8.91
C LEU A 176 4.87 -6.99 10.05
N TRP A 177 6.04 -6.99 10.68
CA TRP A 177 6.45 -8.07 11.58
C TRP A 177 6.49 -7.67 13.07
N ARG A 178 6.00 -6.49 13.43
CA ARG A 178 5.97 -6.04 14.83
C ARG A 178 4.67 -6.48 15.50
N THR A 179 4.71 -7.53 16.33
CA THR A 179 3.52 -7.92 17.12
C THR A 179 3.20 -6.92 18.23
N ASP A 180 4.18 -6.15 18.71
CA ASP A 180 4.01 -5.18 19.79
C ASP A 180 4.98 -3.99 19.63
N ILE A 181 4.49 -2.82 19.23
CA ILE A 181 5.24 -1.56 19.46
C ILE A 181 4.76 -1.00 20.80
N GLY A 182 5.60 -1.15 21.83
CA GLY A 182 5.53 -0.29 23.02
C GLY A 182 5.94 1.12 22.60
N LEU A 183 4.96 2.00 22.44
CA LEU A 183 5.16 3.38 21.99
C LEU A 183 5.54 4.24 23.20
N ASP A 184 6.76 4.11 23.72
CA ASP A 184 7.31 5.05 24.69
C ASP A 184 7.96 6.28 24.03
N GLY A 185 8.05 6.32 22.70
CA GLY A 185 8.76 7.38 21.96
C GLY A 185 8.00 8.15 20.87
N SER A 186 6.90 7.63 20.31
CA SER A 186 6.20 8.29 19.20
C SER A 186 4.86 8.86 19.64
N GLY A 187 4.81 10.19 19.77
CA GLY A 187 3.64 10.93 20.24
C GLY A 187 2.35 10.65 19.46
N GLY A 188 1.47 9.83 20.03
CA GLY A 188 0.03 9.90 19.80
C GLY A 188 -0.59 8.92 18.80
N TYR A 189 0.19 8.09 18.11
CA TYR A 189 -0.38 7.03 17.25
C TYR A 189 -0.52 5.76 18.09
N GLY A 190 -1.74 5.35 18.41
CA GLY A 190 -2.02 4.16 19.23
C GLY A 190 -1.50 2.84 18.64
N HIS A 191 -1.68 1.75 19.39
CA HIS A 191 -1.23 0.38 19.08
C HIS A 191 -1.54 -0.05 17.62
N ILE A 192 -0.51 -0.34 16.82
CA ILE A 192 -0.65 -0.89 15.46
C ILE A 192 -0.04 -2.30 15.46
N PRO A 193 -0.85 -3.38 15.29
CA PRO A 193 -0.32 -4.72 15.13
C PRO A 193 0.27 -4.89 13.72
N GLY A 194 1.51 -5.36 13.62
CA GLY A 194 2.10 -5.87 12.39
C GLY A 194 1.44 -7.18 11.95
N TYR A 195 1.50 -7.45 10.64
CA TYR A 195 0.94 -8.58 9.91
C TYR A 195 1.63 -9.97 10.06
N GLY A 196 2.81 -10.13 10.67
CA GLY A 196 3.58 -11.38 10.65
C GLY A 196 4.17 -11.73 9.26
N PRO A 197 4.61 -12.98 8.99
CA PRO A 197 5.33 -13.37 7.77
C PRO A 197 4.63 -12.92 6.48
N VAL A 198 5.34 -12.77 5.36
CA VAL A 198 4.78 -12.22 4.10
C VAL A 198 3.49 -12.92 3.65
N SER A 199 3.38 -14.23 3.85
CA SER A 199 2.17 -15.01 3.56
C SER A 199 0.93 -14.59 4.37
N ALA A 200 1.11 -13.92 5.50
CA ALA A 200 0.04 -13.36 6.33
C ALA A 200 -0.32 -11.90 5.96
N MET A 201 0.52 -11.21 5.17
CA MET A 201 0.16 -9.95 4.52
C MET A 201 -0.79 -10.18 3.34
N MET A 202 -0.63 -11.32 2.65
CA MET A 202 -1.42 -11.63 1.46
C MET A 202 -2.86 -11.99 1.82
N ASP A 203 -3.82 -11.54 1.00
CA ASP A 203 -5.20 -11.99 1.07
C ASP A 203 -5.33 -13.46 0.65
N ASP A 204 -4.54 -13.88 -0.35
CA ASP A 204 -4.48 -15.24 -0.87
C ASP A 204 -3.04 -15.70 -1.02
N SER A 205 -2.56 -16.44 -0.01
CA SER A 205 -1.20 -16.99 0.02
C SER A 205 -0.91 -18.09 -1.01
N SER A 206 -1.89 -18.45 -1.86
CA SER A 206 -1.66 -19.33 -3.01
C SER A 206 -1.20 -18.61 -4.28
N LYS A 207 -1.27 -17.27 -4.30
CA LYS A 207 -0.85 -16.42 -5.41
C LYS A 207 0.64 -16.07 -5.33
N ASN A 208 1.20 -15.59 -6.44
CA ASN A 208 2.50 -14.94 -6.44
C ASN A 208 2.36 -13.52 -5.86
N LEU A 209 3.30 -13.10 -5.03
CA LEU A 209 3.32 -11.73 -4.52
C LEU A 209 4.10 -10.83 -5.47
N LEU A 210 3.43 -9.80 -6.00
CA LEU A 210 4.07 -8.74 -6.77
C LEU A 210 4.21 -7.49 -5.91
N MET A 211 5.42 -6.94 -5.86
CA MET A 211 5.76 -5.70 -5.16
C MET A 211 5.97 -4.58 -6.16
N LEU A 212 5.10 -3.57 -6.11
CA LEU A 212 5.18 -2.36 -6.92
C LEU A 212 5.93 -1.26 -6.17
N ASP A 213 6.95 -0.70 -6.81
CA ASP A 213 7.64 0.48 -6.31
C ASP A 213 7.55 1.64 -7.30
N TYR A 214 7.37 2.84 -6.75
CA TYR A 214 7.49 4.08 -7.48
C TYR A 214 8.94 4.56 -7.40
N THR A 215 9.60 4.69 -8.56
CA THR A 215 11.04 5.02 -8.59
C THR A 215 11.32 6.48 -8.96
N GLY A 216 10.30 7.24 -9.41
CA GLY A 216 10.45 8.65 -9.70
C GLY A 216 9.50 9.17 -10.79
N THR A 217 9.32 10.48 -10.82
CA THR A 217 8.60 11.21 -11.87
C THR A 217 9.51 12.27 -12.44
N ASN A 218 9.66 12.26 -13.75
CA ASN A 218 10.55 13.18 -14.45
C ASN A 218 9.79 14.05 -15.45
N ILE A 219 10.31 15.25 -15.72
CA ILE A 219 9.87 16.11 -16.82
C ILE A 219 10.83 15.94 -18.00
N ILE A 220 10.27 15.83 -19.20
CA ILE A 220 11.03 16.00 -20.43
C ILE A 220 11.03 17.48 -20.80
N TYR A 221 12.12 18.18 -20.47
CA TYR A 221 12.23 19.62 -20.74
C TYR A 221 12.98 19.93 -22.04
N SER A 222 13.71 18.98 -22.64
CA SER A 222 14.19 19.09 -24.03
C SER A 222 14.06 17.77 -24.79
N THR A 223 13.64 17.85 -26.06
CA THR A 223 13.66 16.72 -27.02
C THR A 223 14.85 16.78 -27.96
N GLU A 224 15.61 17.89 -27.94
CA GLU A 224 16.79 18.12 -28.78
C GLU A 224 18.09 17.67 -28.08
N ILE A 225 18.02 17.41 -26.77
CA ILE A 225 19.12 16.93 -25.95
C ILE A 225 18.76 15.51 -25.50
N GLU A 226 19.57 14.53 -25.91
CA GLU A 226 19.49 13.16 -25.39
C GLU A 226 19.64 13.21 -23.86
N ASN A 227 18.68 12.63 -23.13
CA ASN A 227 18.63 12.61 -21.66
C ASN A 227 18.35 13.94 -20.95
N ALA A 228 17.69 14.93 -21.58
CA ALA A 228 17.13 16.09 -20.87
C ALA A 228 15.83 15.73 -20.11
N VAL A 229 15.99 14.78 -19.21
CA VAL A 229 15.00 14.25 -18.28
C VAL A 229 15.46 14.70 -16.91
N ASP A 230 14.65 15.50 -16.21
CA ASP A 230 14.96 15.85 -14.82
C ASP A 230 13.89 15.41 -13.86
N VAL A 231 14.36 15.06 -12.67
CA VAL A 231 13.52 14.61 -11.56
C VAL A 231 12.77 15.82 -11.02
N PHE A 232 11.44 15.75 -10.97
CA PHE A 232 10.67 16.71 -10.19
C PHE A 232 11.13 16.59 -8.73
N PRO A 233 11.51 17.70 -8.06
CA PRO A 233 11.71 17.66 -6.62
C PRO A 233 10.36 17.29 -5.98
N MET A 234 10.28 16.08 -5.43
CA MET A 234 9.09 15.63 -4.71
C MET A 234 8.96 16.47 -3.44
N GLU A 235 7.77 17.00 -3.15
CA GLU A 235 7.50 17.89 -2.01
C GLU A 235 7.36 17.10 -0.70
N SER A 236 8.23 16.12 -0.48
CA SER A 236 8.37 15.25 0.70
C SER A 236 7.35 14.12 0.93
N SER A 237 6.16 14.13 0.32
CA SER A 237 5.12 13.13 0.63
C SER A 237 4.55 12.41 -0.59
N MET A 238 4.49 11.08 -0.48
CA MET A 238 3.75 10.19 -1.37
C MET A 238 3.04 9.12 -0.54
N ASP A 239 1.84 8.74 -0.97
CA ASP A 239 1.05 7.66 -0.38
C ASP A 239 0.87 6.54 -1.41
N MET A 240 0.95 5.30 -0.95
CA MET A 240 0.69 4.11 -1.75
C MET A 240 -0.11 3.12 -0.92
N PHE A 241 -1.26 2.71 -1.42
CA PHE A 241 -2.11 1.79 -0.68
C PHE A 241 -2.89 0.85 -1.58
N ARG A 242 -3.19 -0.32 -1.03
CA ARG A 242 -3.97 -1.34 -1.71
C ARG A 242 -5.46 -1.13 -1.46
N THR A 243 -6.25 -1.31 -2.50
CA THR A 243 -7.71 -1.26 -2.47
C THR A 243 -8.30 -2.64 -2.15
N ALA A 244 -9.57 -2.70 -1.78
CA ALA A 244 -10.27 -3.97 -1.58
C ALA A 244 -10.39 -4.82 -2.87
N ALA A 245 -10.24 -4.19 -4.04
CA ALA A 245 -10.25 -4.88 -5.33
C ALA A 245 -8.88 -5.49 -5.69
N GLY A 246 -7.84 -5.25 -4.89
CA GLY A 246 -6.48 -5.71 -5.16
C GLY A 246 -5.65 -4.78 -6.05
N ASP A 247 -6.20 -3.62 -6.43
CA ASP A 247 -5.43 -2.57 -7.10
C ASP A 247 -4.54 -1.84 -6.08
N VAL A 248 -3.34 -1.40 -6.52
CA VAL A 248 -2.50 -0.47 -5.75
C VAL A 248 -2.67 0.93 -6.30
N TYR A 249 -2.95 1.88 -5.43
CA TYR A 249 -3.16 3.27 -5.78
C TYR A 249 -2.05 4.14 -5.17
N PHE A 250 -1.58 5.10 -5.95
CA PHE A 250 -0.51 6.04 -5.58
C PHE A 250 -1.02 7.48 -5.66
N VAL A 251 -0.58 8.31 -4.72
CA VAL A 251 -0.65 9.78 -4.83
C VAL A 251 0.69 10.38 -4.47
N GLY A 252 1.22 11.23 -5.34
CA GLY A 252 2.47 11.96 -5.12
C GLY A 252 2.25 13.46 -5.20
N LYS A 253 2.99 14.20 -4.37
CA LYS A 253 3.06 15.66 -4.38
C LYS A 253 4.45 16.14 -4.82
N PHE A 254 4.50 17.13 -5.69
CA PHE A 254 5.72 17.64 -6.32
C PHE A 254 5.78 19.15 -6.23
N ASP A 255 6.98 19.67 -5.95
CA ASP A 255 7.21 21.09 -5.74
C ASP A 255 7.30 21.83 -7.09
N LEU A 256 6.51 22.89 -7.21
CA LEU A 256 6.51 23.82 -8.34
C LEU A 256 7.14 25.18 -8.00
N SER A 257 7.80 25.34 -6.85
CA SER A 257 8.44 26.61 -6.45
C SER A 257 9.46 27.13 -7.47
N TRP A 258 9.98 26.26 -8.34
CA TRP A 258 10.86 26.61 -9.45
C TRP A 258 10.19 27.42 -10.57
N LEU A 259 8.86 27.56 -10.54
CA LEU A 259 8.12 28.44 -11.43
C LEU A 259 8.10 29.89 -10.96
N ARG A 260 8.43 30.16 -9.69
CA ARG A 260 8.40 31.51 -9.12
C ARG A 260 9.43 32.41 -9.79
N ASP A 261 9.10 33.69 -9.92
CA ASP A 261 9.98 34.70 -10.49
C ASP A 261 11.28 34.86 -9.67
N GLU A 262 11.19 34.65 -8.36
CA GLU A 262 12.31 34.79 -7.42
C GLU A 262 13.22 33.54 -7.35
N TYR A 263 12.80 32.39 -7.90
CA TYR A 263 13.51 31.11 -7.71
C TYR A 263 14.99 31.19 -8.08
N ASP A 264 15.31 31.81 -9.21
CA ASP A 264 16.69 31.92 -9.68
C ASP A 264 17.56 32.72 -8.71
N GLN A 265 17.00 33.79 -8.13
CA GLN A 265 17.71 34.62 -7.16
C GLN A 265 17.92 33.86 -5.84
N GLU A 266 16.93 33.08 -5.41
CA GLU A 266 17.06 32.23 -4.22
C GLU A 266 18.14 31.15 -4.41
N MET A 267 18.17 30.49 -5.57
CA MET A 267 19.21 29.49 -5.87
C MET A 267 20.59 30.12 -6.01
N GLN A 268 20.71 31.30 -6.62
CA GLN A 268 21.97 32.06 -6.67
C GLN A 268 22.48 32.39 -5.27
N LYS A 269 21.60 32.86 -4.39
CA LYS A 269 21.95 33.13 -3.00
C LYS A 269 22.39 31.87 -2.27
N ARG A 270 21.72 30.72 -2.47
CA ARG A 270 22.15 29.44 -1.88
C ARG A 270 23.50 28.96 -2.41
N ALA A 271 23.80 29.19 -3.70
CA ALA A 271 25.11 28.94 -4.28
C ALA A 271 26.22 29.79 -3.65
N GLU A 272 25.93 31.04 -3.29
CA GLU A 272 26.86 31.92 -2.57
C GLU A 272 27.05 31.49 -1.11
N GLU A 273 25.98 31.09 -0.43
CA GLU A 273 25.99 30.64 0.98
C GLU A 273 26.61 29.25 1.16
N THR A 274 26.52 28.38 0.13
CA THR A 274 26.98 26.98 0.16
C THR A 274 27.86 26.68 -1.06
N PRO A 275 29.11 27.18 -1.10
CA PRO A 275 29.96 27.12 -2.32
C PRO A 275 30.29 25.71 -2.80
N ASP A 276 30.27 24.72 -1.91
CA ASP A 276 30.45 23.29 -2.21
C ASP A 276 29.28 22.69 -3.00
N MET A 277 28.09 23.31 -2.93
CA MET A 277 26.90 22.92 -3.68
C MET A 277 26.58 23.90 -4.83
N LYS A 278 27.51 24.79 -5.16
CA LYS A 278 27.31 25.82 -6.19
C LYS A 278 26.89 25.24 -7.54
N GLU A 279 27.59 24.20 -8.01
CA GLU A 279 27.28 23.54 -9.27
C GLU A 279 25.85 22.95 -9.27
N TYR A 280 25.43 22.36 -8.16
CA TYR A 280 24.07 21.85 -8.00
C TYR A 280 23.02 22.96 -8.17
N TYR A 281 23.20 24.10 -7.49
CA TYR A 281 22.24 25.21 -7.59
C TYR A 281 22.26 25.89 -8.98
N GLU A 282 23.43 26.03 -9.61
CA GLU A 282 23.54 26.53 -10.98
C GLU A 282 22.83 25.59 -11.98
N GLN A 283 22.95 24.27 -11.80
CA GLN A 283 22.19 23.28 -12.57
C GLN A 283 20.67 23.45 -12.33
N ARG A 284 20.22 23.60 -11.08
CA ARG A 284 18.79 23.81 -10.76
C ARG A 284 18.21 25.07 -11.44
N ILE A 285 18.97 26.16 -11.50
CA ILE A 285 18.57 27.39 -12.23
C ILE A 285 18.41 27.10 -13.72
N ALA A 286 19.45 26.52 -14.34
CA ALA A 286 19.43 26.23 -15.78
C ALA A 286 18.25 25.31 -16.15
N MET A 287 17.98 24.30 -15.32
CA MET A 287 16.83 23.42 -15.49
C MET A 287 15.50 24.15 -15.36
N ALA A 288 15.33 24.97 -14.31
CA ALA A 288 14.09 25.71 -14.09
C ALA A 288 13.80 26.70 -15.22
N GLN A 289 14.83 27.35 -15.76
CA GLN A 289 14.71 28.22 -16.94
C GLN A 289 14.29 27.43 -18.18
N ALA A 290 14.97 26.32 -18.48
CA ALA A 290 14.66 25.48 -19.64
C ALA A 290 13.25 24.87 -19.56
N ALA A 291 12.82 24.47 -18.36
CA ALA A 291 11.49 23.96 -18.12
C ALA A 291 10.42 25.05 -18.31
N ARG A 292 10.60 26.25 -17.72
CA ARG A 292 9.68 27.40 -17.89
C ARG A 292 9.48 27.78 -19.34
N ASP A 293 10.54 27.80 -20.14
CA ASP A 293 10.49 28.13 -21.58
C ASP A 293 9.63 27.15 -22.42
N ARG A 294 9.35 25.95 -21.90
CA ARG A 294 8.61 24.88 -22.59
C ARG A 294 7.14 24.78 -22.21
N ILE A 295 6.79 25.18 -20.98
CA ILE A 295 5.44 24.97 -20.41
C ILE A 295 4.33 25.61 -21.25
N ASP A 296 4.61 26.74 -21.90
CA ASP A 296 3.59 27.56 -22.57
C ASP A 296 3.20 27.12 -24.00
N LYS A 297 3.92 26.17 -24.61
CA LYS A 297 3.78 25.94 -26.08
C LYS A 297 2.97 24.70 -26.45
N GLU A 298 3.11 23.58 -25.75
CA GLU A 298 2.53 22.29 -26.19
C GLU A 298 2.07 21.35 -25.04
N GLY A 299 2.15 21.83 -23.79
CA GLY A 299 2.03 20.98 -22.60
C GLY A 299 3.35 20.32 -22.21
N ILE A 300 3.39 19.76 -21.00
CA ILE A 300 4.58 19.19 -20.39
C ILE A 300 4.48 17.67 -20.48
N THR A 301 5.48 17.03 -21.08
CA THR A 301 5.57 15.58 -21.05
C THR A 301 6.29 15.13 -19.79
N CYS A 302 5.66 14.21 -19.06
CA CYS A 302 6.18 13.60 -17.86
C CYS A 302 6.40 12.10 -18.06
N ILE A 303 7.38 11.55 -17.37
CA ILE A 303 7.67 10.12 -17.32
C ILE A 303 7.60 9.69 -15.87
N LEU A 304 6.57 8.92 -15.53
CA LEU A 304 6.53 8.16 -14.28
C LEU A 304 7.32 6.87 -14.48
N THR A 305 8.25 6.60 -13.58
CA THR A 305 9.06 5.38 -13.57
C THR A 305 8.66 4.54 -12.38
N TYR A 306 8.63 3.23 -12.61
CA TYR A 306 8.23 2.27 -11.59
C TYR A 306 8.96 0.96 -11.79
N ARG A 307 8.84 0.10 -10.77
CA ARG A 307 9.39 -1.23 -10.73
C ARG A 307 8.31 -2.19 -10.25
N VAL A 308 8.31 -3.41 -10.78
CA VAL A 308 7.57 -4.52 -10.19
C VAL A 308 8.50 -5.70 -10.02
N VAL A 309 8.52 -6.25 -8.81
CA VAL A 309 9.33 -7.42 -8.45
C VAL A 309 8.41 -8.50 -7.92
N GLU A 310 8.60 -9.74 -8.40
CA GLU A 310 7.98 -10.89 -7.77
C GLU A 310 8.78 -11.22 -6.51
N TYR A 311 8.10 -11.19 -5.36
CA TYR A 311 8.73 -11.55 -4.09
C TYR A 311 8.83 -13.07 -3.98
N THR A 312 10.02 -13.56 -3.65
CA THR A 312 10.26 -14.98 -3.34
C THR A 312 10.88 -15.09 -1.96
N GLU A 313 10.38 -16.00 -1.13
CA GLU A 313 10.92 -16.21 0.21
C GLU A 313 12.43 -16.53 0.16
N GLY A 314 13.21 -15.82 0.98
CA GLY A 314 14.67 -15.94 1.01
C GLY A 314 15.40 -15.22 -0.13
N MET A 315 14.73 -14.37 -0.91
CA MET A 315 15.41 -13.50 -1.87
C MET A 315 16.30 -12.46 -1.17
N ASN A 316 17.34 -12.01 -1.86
CA ASN A 316 18.18 -10.93 -1.35
C ASN A 316 17.38 -9.61 -1.34
N ASP A 317 17.37 -8.88 -0.22
CA ASP A 317 16.69 -7.58 -0.12
C ASP A 317 17.14 -6.60 -1.21
N MET A 318 18.42 -6.60 -1.58
CA MET A 318 18.94 -5.75 -2.65
C MET A 318 18.27 -6.04 -3.99
N ASP A 319 17.82 -7.27 -4.22
CA ASP A 319 17.10 -7.64 -5.45
C ASP A 319 15.72 -6.96 -5.50
N LEU A 320 15.07 -6.70 -4.37
CA LEU A 320 13.82 -5.91 -4.34
C LEU A 320 14.04 -4.48 -4.86
N TYR A 321 15.22 -3.91 -4.56
CA TYR A 321 15.56 -2.52 -4.91
C TYR A 321 16.38 -2.37 -6.20
N THR A 322 16.73 -3.46 -6.87
CA THR A 322 17.54 -3.42 -8.10
C THR A 322 16.89 -4.14 -9.28
N ASN A 323 16.15 -5.23 -9.06
CA ASN A 323 15.48 -5.98 -10.13
C ASN A 323 14.15 -5.34 -10.56
N GLY A 324 13.62 -5.72 -11.72
CA GLY A 324 12.28 -5.32 -12.16
C GLY A 324 12.10 -3.84 -12.54
N GLY A 325 13.19 -3.05 -12.57
CA GLY A 325 13.18 -1.63 -12.96
C GLY A 325 13.14 -1.41 -14.48
N GLY A 326 13.15 -0.13 -14.88
CA GLY A 326 13.18 0.28 -16.29
C GLY A 326 11.81 0.40 -16.96
N ARG A 327 10.73 0.36 -16.18
CA ARG A 327 9.35 0.50 -16.67
C ARG A 327 8.87 1.92 -16.48
N SER A 328 7.98 2.36 -17.36
CA SER A 328 7.49 3.74 -17.32
C SER A 328 6.10 3.92 -17.90
N VAL A 329 5.46 5.00 -17.44
CA VAL A 329 4.27 5.59 -18.05
C VAL A 329 4.62 7.02 -18.45
N GLN A 330 4.57 7.29 -19.74
CA GLN A 330 4.63 8.65 -20.25
C GLN A 330 3.23 9.25 -20.21
N PHE A 331 3.09 10.49 -19.74
CA PHE A 331 1.83 11.21 -19.73
C PHE A 331 2.04 12.70 -19.99
N VAL A 332 1.00 13.39 -20.44
CA VAL A 332 1.07 14.81 -20.79
C VAL A 332 0.21 15.63 -19.84
N ILE A 333 0.84 16.64 -19.23
CA ILE A 333 0.18 17.68 -18.45
C ILE A 333 -0.09 18.86 -19.36
N ARG A 334 -1.31 19.38 -19.33
CA ARG A 334 -1.67 20.63 -19.99
C ARG A 334 -2.11 21.62 -18.92
N PRO A 335 -1.26 22.59 -18.55
CA PRO A 335 -1.66 23.68 -17.67
C PRO A 335 -2.94 24.33 -18.20
N LYS A 336 -3.89 24.65 -17.32
CA LYS A 336 -5.08 25.41 -17.71
C LYS A 336 -4.63 26.82 -18.11
N GLN A 337 -5.12 27.30 -19.24
CA GLN A 337 -4.87 28.67 -19.74
C GLN A 337 -5.63 29.72 -18.93
#